data_AF-A0A2H0BVY2-F1
#
_entry.id   AF-A0A2H0BVY2-F1
#
_cell.length_a   1.000
_cell.length_b   1.000
_cell.length_c   1.000
_cell.angle_alpha   90.00
_cell.angle_beta   90.00
_cell.angle_gamma   90.00
#
_symmetry.space_group_name_H-M   'P 1'
#
loop_
_entity.id
_entity.type
_entity.pdbx_description
1 polymer ?
#
loop_
_entity_poly.entity_id
_entity_poly.type
_entity_poly.pdbx_seq_one_letter_code
_entity_poly.pdbx_strand_id
1 'polypeptide(L)'
;MIAKLSHKQLEAVVLHELHHLRSHHLLWLLLSKLISSLFFFIPLVEYLAKQLKTEFELAADAFVVEKQKTRDHLCGSLALNIQYASGVIPHFATSPIEKRVESLVSNKVSLKKIGIKQLSISLLSLSLMLGVAIIQPNQIAADFVFEFGGVCSVKEDCKTTDCSGHETKDAHNFIPVVPASFLP
;
A
#
# COMPACT_ATOMS: atom_id res chain seq x y z
N MET A 1 -24.65 13.37 14.92
CA MET A 1 -23.66 14.48 14.87
C MET A 1 -24.26 15.76 14.30
N ILE A 2 -24.84 15.75 13.09
CA ILE A 2 -25.36 16.96 12.41
C ILE A 2 -26.46 17.69 13.21
N ALA A 3 -27.39 16.95 13.82
CA ALA A 3 -28.47 17.53 14.63
C ALA A 3 -28.02 18.19 15.96
N LYS A 4 -26.74 18.05 16.36
CA LYS A 4 -26.19 18.60 17.61
C LYS A 4 -25.25 19.79 17.40
N LEU A 5 -24.95 20.14 16.14
CA LEU A 5 -24.09 21.26 15.80
C LEU A 5 -24.92 22.56 15.78
N SER A 6 -24.37 23.64 16.32
CA SER A 6 -24.95 24.97 16.08
C SER A 6 -24.82 25.35 14.60
N HIS A 7 -25.64 26.30 14.12
CA HIS A 7 -25.57 26.75 12.73
C HIS A 7 -24.15 27.17 12.31
N LYS A 8 -23.41 27.84 13.19
CA LYS A 8 -22.03 28.28 12.93
C LYS A 8 -21.02 27.14 12.91
N GLN A 9 -21.21 26.12 13.75
CA GLN A 9 -20.38 24.91 13.72
C GLN A 9 -20.67 24.05 12.49
N LEU A 10 -21.94 23.96 12.07
CA LEU A 10 -22.32 23.29 10.84
C LEU A 10 -21.72 23.99 9.62
N GLU A 11 -21.81 25.32 9.58
CA GLU A 11 -21.16 26.15 8.54
C GLU A 11 -19.64 25.89 8.48
N ALA A 12 -18.97 25.75 9.63
CA ALA A 12 -17.55 25.43 9.69
C ALA A 12 -17.23 24.06 9.06
N VAL A 13 -18.02 23.03 9.39
CA VAL A 13 -17.87 21.68 8.82
C VAL A 13 -18.15 21.69 7.31
N VAL A 14 -19.19 22.38 6.86
CA VAL A 14 -19.50 22.46 5.42
C VAL A 14 -18.39 23.18 4.66
N LEU A 15 -17.82 24.26 5.19
CA LEU A 15 -16.69 24.95 4.58
C LEU A 15 -15.44 24.05 4.52
N HIS A 16 -15.20 23.23 5.54
CA HIS A 16 -14.12 22.25 5.58
C HIS A 16 -14.27 21.22 4.44
N GLU A 17 -15.44 20.59 4.35
CA GLU A 17 -15.72 19.58 3.31
C GLU A 17 -15.73 20.19 1.90
N LEU A 18 -16.24 21.41 1.75
CA LEU A 18 -16.20 22.14 0.48
C LEU A 18 -14.76 22.39 0.02
N HIS A 19 -13.83 22.66 0.95
CA HIS A 19 -12.42 22.79 0.62
C HIS A 19 -11.84 21.48 0.08
N HIS A 20 -12.18 20.34 0.67
CA HIS A 20 -11.76 19.03 0.15
C HIS A 20 -12.25 18.76 -1.26
N LEU A 21 -13.51 19.11 -1.55
CA LEU A 21 -14.08 18.98 -2.89
C LEU A 21 -13.41 19.91 -3.90
N ARG A 22 -13.20 21.19 -3.53
CA ARG A 22 -12.57 22.19 -4.40
C ARG A 22 -11.12 21.87 -4.72
N SER A 23 -10.37 21.39 -3.74
CA SER A 23 -8.94 21.09 -3.85
C SER A 23 -8.67 19.67 -4.35
N HIS A 24 -9.72 18.90 -4.71
CA HIS A 24 -9.61 17.53 -5.21
C HIS A 24 -8.79 16.59 -4.30
N HIS A 25 -8.83 16.81 -2.98
CA HIS A 25 -8.05 16.05 -2.01
C HIS A 25 -8.35 14.54 -2.09
N LEU A 26 -9.58 14.16 -2.44
CA LEU A 26 -10.01 12.77 -2.61
C LEU A 26 -9.23 12.04 -3.73
N LEU A 27 -9.05 12.70 -4.89
CA LEU A 27 -8.34 12.10 -6.03
C LEU A 27 -6.89 11.82 -5.66
N TRP A 28 -6.24 12.78 -5.00
CA TRP A 28 -4.85 12.66 -4.61
C TRP A 28 -4.65 11.66 -3.46
N LEU A 29 -5.60 11.56 -2.53
CA LEU A 29 -5.59 10.53 -1.49
C LEU A 29 -5.72 9.12 -2.10
N LEU A 30 -6.64 8.95 -3.06
CA LEU A 30 -6.84 7.69 -3.77
C LEU A 30 -5.58 7.30 -4.55
N LEU A 31 -4.99 8.23 -5.28
CA LEU A 31 -3.73 8.01 -5.98
C LEU A 31 -2.60 7.65 -5.02
N SER A 32 -2.46 8.35 -3.89
CA SER A 32 -1.44 8.03 -2.89
C SER A 32 -1.62 6.62 -2.33
N LYS A 33 -2.87 6.16 -2.19
CA LYS A 33 -3.18 4.81 -1.68
C LYS A 33 -2.89 3.74 -2.73
N LEU A 34 -3.19 4.00 -4.01
CA LEU A 34 -2.79 3.13 -5.12
C LEU A 34 -1.26 2.99 -5.18
N ILE A 35 -0.54 4.12 -5.15
CA ILE A 35 0.94 4.12 -5.12
C ILE A 35 1.45 3.36 -3.89
N SER A 36 0.89 3.61 -2.71
CA SER A 36 1.28 2.87 -1.49
C SER A 36 1.03 1.36 -1.61
N SER A 37 -0.01 0.95 -2.33
CA SER A 37 -0.32 -0.46 -2.56
C SER A 37 0.65 -1.11 -3.55
N LEU A 38 1.05 -0.38 -4.60
CA LEU A 38 2.04 -0.86 -5.58
C LEU A 38 3.44 -0.94 -4.98
N PHE A 39 3.79 0.03 -4.13
CA PHE A 39 5.06 0.12 -3.43
C PHE A 39 4.95 -0.32 -1.97
N PHE A 40 4.18 -1.38 -1.69
CA PHE A 40 3.96 -1.88 -0.32
C PHE A 40 5.27 -2.24 0.41
N PHE A 41 6.32 -2.59 -0.36
CA PHE A 41 7.65 -2.89 0.15
C PHE A 41 8.47 -1.66 0.52
N ILE A 42 8.04 -0.44 0.17
CA ILE A 42 8.71 0.81 0.53
C ILE A 42 7.89 1.52 1.64
N PRO A 43 8.20 1.30 2.92
CA PRO A 43 7.42 1.89 4.04
C PRO A 43 7.42 3.42 4.04
N LEU A 44 8.40 4.07 3.42
CA LEU A 44 8.41 5.53 3.20
C LEU A 44 7.22 6.01 2.37
N VAL A 45 6.74 5.23 1.40
CA VAL A 45 5.60 5.63 0.55
C VAL A 45 4.33 5.71 1.39
N GLU A 46 4.08 4.72 2.24
CA GLU A 46 2.94 4.77 3.16
C GLU A 46 3.07 5.92 4.17
N TYR A 47 4.29 6.19 4.64
CA TYR A 47 4.54 7.37 5.50
C TYR A 47 4.20 8.68 4.77
N LEU A 48 4.60 8.85 3.52
CA LEU A 48 4.29 10.04 2.72
C LEU A 48 2.79 10.18 2.48
N ALA A 49 2.08 9.07 2.20
CA ALA A 49 0.62 9.09 2.07
C ALA A 49 -0.08 9.56 3.37
N LYS A 50 0.42 9.15 4.54
CA LYS A 50 -0.07 9.63 5.85
C LYS A 50 0.22 11.11 6.09
N GLN A 51 1.39 11.59 5.69
CA GLN A 51 1.73 13.02 5.80
C GLN A 51 0.87 13.86 4.88
N LEU A 52 0.69 13.42 3.64
CA LEU A 52 -0.17 14.08 2.68
C LEU A 52 -1.61 14.25 3.18
N LYS A 53 -2.20 13.18 3.76
CA LYS A 53 -3.52 13.27 4.41
C LYS A 53 -3.52 14.34 5.51
N THR A 54 -2.45 14.41 6.31
CA THR A 54 -2.31 15.45 7.35
C THR A 54 -2.33 16.85 6.75
N GLU A 55 -1.52 17.10 5.73
CA GLU A 55 -1.43 18.42 5.11
C GLU A 55 -2.77 18.87 4.54
N PHE A 56 -3.54 17.95 3.95
CA PHE A 56 -4.89 18.25 3.45
C PHE A 56 -5.88 18.66 4.55
N GLU A 57 -5.85 17.97 5.69
CA GLU A 57 -6.69 18.32 6.84
C GLU A 57 -6.29 19.68 7.43
N LEU A 58 -4.98 19.95 7.53
CA LEU A 58 -4.47 21.23 8.03
C LEU A 58 -4.79 22.39 7.08
N ALA A 59 -4.69 22.18 5.76
CA ALA A 59 -5.06 23.18 4.77
C ALA A 59 -6.56 23.49 4.81
N ALA A 60 -7.40 22.47 4.96
CA ALA A 60 -8.84 22.64 5.12
C ALA A 60 -9.19 23.38 6.43
N ASP A 61 -8.56 23.02 7.55
CA ASP A 61 -8.73 23.73 8.83
C ASP A 61 -8.31 25.21 8.71
N ALA A 62 -7.17 25.49 8.08
CA ALA A 62 -6.70 26.85 7.84
C ALA A 62 -7.67 27.68 6.99
N PHE A 63 -8.23 27.07 5.93
CA PHE A 63 -9.23 27.73 5.07
C PHE A 63 -10.49 28.13 5.84
N VAL A 64 -11.00 27.26 6.72
CA VAL A 64 -12.18 27.56 7.54
C VAL A 64 -11.90 28.72 8.49
N VAL A 65 -10.75 28.70 9.17
CA VAL A 65 -10.34 29.79 10.07
C VAL A 65 -10.21 31.11 9.31
N GLU A 66 -9.63 31.09 8.11
CA GLU A 66 -9.50 32.27 7.27
C GLU A 66 -10.87 32.85 6.87
N LYS A 67 -11.85 31.98 6.57
CA LYS A 67 -13.20 32.37 6.16
C LYS A 67 -14.07 32.85 7.31
N GLN A 68 -14.07 32.16 8.44
CA GLN A 68 -14.91 32.50 9.59
C GLN A 68 -14.27 33.52 10.54
N LYS A 69 -12.97 33.82 10.38
CA LYS A 69 -12.17 34.70 11.26
C LYS A 69 -12.11 34.25 12.72
N THR A 70 -12.60 33.04 13.02
CA THR A 70 -12.53 32.40 14.33
C THR A 70 -12.22 30.92 14.15
N ARG A 71 -11.61 30.33 15.18
CA ARG A 71 -11.31 28.89 15.27
C ARG A 71 -12.37 28.16 16.11
N ASP A 72 -13.18 28.89 16.87
CA ASP A 72 -14.04 28.34 17.93
C ASP A 72 -15.12 27.41 17.39
N HIS A 73 -15.71 27.77 16.25
CA HIS A 73 -16.74 26.97 15.60
C HIS A 73 -16.18 25.63 15.10
N LEU A 74 -14.99 25.65 14.50
CA LEU A 74 -14.31 24.45 14.04
C LEU A 74 -13.85 23.59 15.23
N CYS A 75 -13.20 24.16 16.24
CA CYS A 75 -12.80 23.46 17.46
C CYS A 75 -13.98 22.82 18.18
N GLY A 76 -15.10 23.54 18.32
CA GLY A 76 -16.32 23.01 18.92
C GLY A 76 -16.91 21.85 18.11
N SER A 77 -16.92 21.96 16.78
CA SER A 77 -17.38 20.86 15.91
C SER A 77 -16.49 19.61 16.00
N LEU A 78 -15.17 19.80 16.10
CA LEU A 78 -14.19 18.72 16.23
C LEU A 78 -14.31 18.03 17.59
N ALA A 79 -14.45 18.79 18.67
CA ALA A 79 -14.67 18.25 20.01
C ALA A 79 -15.96 17.41 20.09
N LEU A 80 -17.04 17.89 19.47
CA LEU A 80 -18.29 17.12 19.34
C LEU A 80 -18.08 15.86 18.50
N ASN A 81 -17.36 15.93 17.38
CA ASN A 81 -17.05 14.75 16.57
C ASN A 81 -16.34 13.68 17.40
N ILE A 82 -15.29 14.05 18.15
CA ILE A 82 -14.52 13.14 19.00
C ILE A 82 -15.40 12.54 20.10
N GLN A 83 -16.21 13.35 20.78
CA GLN A 83 -17.08 12.90 21.86
C GLN A 83 -18.13 11.88 21.37
N TYR A 84 -18.60 12.01 20.13
CA TYR A 84 -19.57 11.11 19.52
C TYR A 84 -18.95 10.01 18.64
N ALA A 85 -17.62 10.00 18.47
CA ALA A 85 -16.89 8.99 17.70
C ALA A 85 -16.62 7.69 18.49
N SER A 86 -17.27 7.50 19.65
CA SER A 86 -17.19 6.32 20.51
C SER A 86 -17.59 5.04 19.77
N GLY A 87 -16.64 4.41 19.09
CA GLY A 87 -16.79 3.16 18.36
C GLY A 87 -15.45 2.62 17.87
N VAL A 88 -15.45 1.39 17.35
CA VAL A 88 -14.27 0.80 16.70
C VAL A 88 -14.00 1.57 15.41
N ILE A 89 -13.03 2.48 15.45
CA ILE A 89 -12.60 3.22 14.26
C ILE A 89 -11.62 2.32 13.48
N PRO A 90 -11.94 1.93 12.23
CA PRO A 90 -11.00 1.18 11.43
C PRO A 90 -9.74 2.02 11.20
N HIS A 91 -8.56 1.38 11.19
CA HIS A 91 -7.25 2.05 11.07
C HIS A 91 -7.08 2.91 9.80
N PHE A 92 -7.97 2.76 8.81
CA PHE A 92 -8.00 3.62 7.62
C PHE A 92 -8.78 4.93 7.84
N ALA A 93 -9.75 4.94 8.76
CA ALA A 93 -10.59 6.10 9.08
C ALA A 93 -9.99 7.04 10.13
N THR A 94 -8.82 6.72 10.69
CA THR A 94 -8.12 7.61 11.63
C THR A 94 -7.70 8.91 10.92
N SER A 95 -8.34 10.01 11.31
CA SER A 95 -7.90 11.38 11.00
C SER A 95 -6.76 11.76 11.97
N PRO A 96 -5.76 12.56 11.56
CA PRO A 96 -4.65 13.00 12.41
C PRO A 96 -5.10 14.07 13.42
N ILE A 97 -5.99 13.70 14.34
CA ILE A 97 -6.66 14.59 15.30
C ILE A 97 -5.65 15.37 16.14
N GLU A 98 -4.59 14.72 16.63
CA GLU A 98 -3.56 15.35 17.45
C GLU A 98 -2.94 16.57 16.76
N LYS A 99 -2.56 16.43 15.49
CA LYS A 99 -1.95 17.51 14.71
C LYS A 99 -2.94 18.62 14.36
N ARG A 100 -4.21 18.26 14.14
CA ARG A 100 -5.28 19.25 13.90
C ARG A 100 -5.52 20.08 15.16
N VAL A 101 -5.62 19.44 16.32
CA VAL A 101 -5.75 20.13 17.61
C VAL A 101 -4.53 20.99 17.91
N GLU A 102 -3.32 20.47 17.70
CA GLU A 102 -2.07 21.23 17.88
C GLU A 102 -2.05 22.49 16.98
N SER A 103 -2.38 22.33 15.70
CA SER A 103 -2.50 23.46 14.78
C SER A 103 -3.56 24.45 15.28
N LEU A 104 -4.75 23.98 15.64
CA LEU A 104 -5.89 24.77 16.12
C LEU A 104 -5.60 25.54 17.41
N VAL A 105 -4.79 25.01 18.32
CA VAL A 105 -4.50 25.63 19.61
C VAL A 105 -3.19 26.43 19.61
N SER A 106 -2.14 25.93 18.98
CA SER A 106 -0.77 26.45 19.17
C SER A 106 -0.31 27.45 18.10
N ASN A 107 -1.01 27.56 16.96
CA ASN A 107 -0.62 28.39 15.81
C ASN A 107 0.83 28.16 15.31
N LYS A 108 1.48 27.06 15.72
CA LYS A 108 2.79 26.63 15.23
C LYS A 108 2.61 25.39 14.38
N VAL A 109 2.68 25.56 13.08
CA VAL A 109 2.76 24.42 12.15
C VAL A 109 4.23 24.04 12.03
N SER A 110 4.66 23.03 12.79
CA SER A 110 6.01 22.48 12.67
C SER A 110 6.07 21.52 11.49
N LEU A 111 6.73 21.92 10.40
CA LEU A 111 7.02 21.03 9.27
C LEU A 111 7.93 19.90 9.75
N LYS A 112 7.36 18.70 9.91
CA LYS A 112 8.10 17.53 10.38
C LYS A 112 9.02 17.06 9.25
N LYS A 113 10.33 17.24 9.41
CA LYS A 113 11.35 16.66 8.51
C LYS A 113 11.17 15.14 8.45
N ILE A 114 11.35 14.56 7.27
CA ILE A 114 11.30 13.11 7.06
C ILE A 114 12.31 12.47 8.02
N GLY A 115 11.83 11.59 8.90
CA GLY A 115 12.68 10.94 9.89
C GLY A 115 13.67 10.01 9.20
N ILE A 116 14.97 10.20 9.46
CA ILE A 116 16.07 9.40 8.88
C ILE A 116 15.84 7.88 9.06
N LYS A 117 15.15 7.48 10.14
CA LYS A 117 14.75 6.09 10.41
C LYS A 117 13.82 5.50 9.34
N GLN A 118 12.87 6.28 8.81
CA GLN A 118 11.95 5.80 7.76
C GLN A 118 12.67 5.63 6.42
N LEU A 119 13.65 6.49 6.17
CA LEU A 119 14.52 6.41 5.00
C LEU A 119 15.44 5.18 5.09
N SER A 120 16.05 4.92 6.25
CA SER A 120 16.92 3.75 6.43
C SER A 120 16.16 2.42 6.32
N ILE A 121 14.95 2.33 6.88
CA ILE A 121 14.11 1.12 6.76
C ILE A 121 13.70 0.88 5.30
N SER A 122 13.38 1.94 4.56
CA SER A 122 12.98 1.82 3.16
C SER A 122 14.12 1.44 2.24
N LEU A 123 15.33 1.93 2.51
CA LEU A 123 16.55 1.49 1.82
C LEU A 123 16.84 0.01 2.10
N LEU A 124 16.66 -0.44 3.35
CA LEU A 124 16.83 -1.84 3.72
C LEU A 124 15.82 -2.75 3.00
N SER A 125 14.54 -2.38 2.99
CA SER A 125 13.49 -3.18 2.35
C SER A 125 13.64 -3.23 0.83
N LEU A 126 14.04 -2.11 0.20
CA LEU A 126 14.34 -2.05 -1.22
C LEU A 126 15.55 -2.91 -1.56
N SER A 127 16.61 -2.86 -0.75
CA SER A 127 17.81 -3.69 -0.90
C SER A 127 17.49 -5.18 -0.80
N LEU A 128 16.62 -5.58 0.14
CA LEU A 128 16.15 -6.96 0.28
C LEU A 128 15.37 -7.43 -0.96
N MET A 129 14.45 -6.60 -1.48
CA MET A 129 13.67 -6.92 -2.69
C MET A 129 14.54 -7.02 -3.94
N LEU A 130 15.50 -6.11 -4.12
CA LEU A 130 16.50 -6.18 -5.19
C LEU A 130 17.37 -7.42 -5.06
N GLY A 131 17.77 -7.78 -3.83
CA GLY A 131 18.52 -9.00 -3.55
C GLY A 131 17.78 -10.26 -4.01
N VAL A 132 16.48 -10.37 -3.72
CA VAL A 132 15.65 -11.48 -4.20
C VAL A 132 15.52 -11.49 -5.73
N ALA A 133 15.41 -10.33 -6.37
CA ALA A 133 15.31 -10.24 -7.83
C ALA A 133 16.61 -10.64 -8.56
N ILE A 134 17.78 -10.42 -7.94
CA ILE A 134 19.09 -10.83 -8.47
C ILE A 134 19.33 -12.32 -8.27
N ILE A 135 18.74 -12.92 -7.22
CA ILE A 135 18.64 -14.37 -7.09
C ILE A 135 17.58 -14.84 -8.09
N GLN A 136 17.89 -14.74 -9.38
CA GLN A 136 17.18 -15.54 -10.36
C GLN A 136 17.40 -17.00 -9.92
N PRO A 137 16.34 -17.80 -9.69
CA PRO A 137 16.54 -19.23 -9.76
C PRO A 137 17.14 -19.48 -11.14
N ASN A 138 18.23 -20.24 -11.20
CA ASN A 138 18.66 -20.83 -12.47
C ASN A 138 17.38 -21.36 -13.12
N GLN A 139 17.06 -20.85 -14.30
CA GLN A 139 15.93 -21.34 -15.05
C GLN A 139 16.18 -22.84 -15.21
N ILE A 140 15.49 -23.69 -14.44
CA ILE A 140 15.30 -25.06 -14.88
C ILE A 140 14.32 -24.87 -16.01
N ALA A 141 14.86 -24.74 -17.23
CA ALA A 141 14.06 -24.85 -18.43
C ALA A 141 13.36 -26.21 -18.31
N ALA A 142 12.08 -26.20 -17.92
CA ALA A 142 11.21 -27.32 -18.20
C ALA A 142 10.99 -27.26 -19.71
N ASP A 143 11.94 -27.83 -20.44
CA ASP A 143 11.77 -28.09 -21.85
C ASP A 143 10.61 -29.09 -21.93
N PHE A 144 9.42 -28.60 -22.30
CA PHE A 144 8.27 -29.45 -22.57
C PHE A 144 8.57 -30.15 -23.89
N VAL A 145 9.31 -31.26 -23.81
CA VAL A 145 9.46 -32.20 -24.91
C VAL A 145 8.09 -32.86 -25.09
N PHE A 146 7.28 -32.29 -25.98
CA PHE A 146 6.09 -32.94 -26.49
C PHE A 146 6.54 -33.98 -27.52
N GLU A 147 7.00 -35.14 -27.06
CA GLU A 147 7.28 -36.28 -27.94
C GLU A 147 5.96 -36.84 -28.47
N PHE A 148 5.44 -36.23 -29.54
CA PHE A 148 4.43 -36.83 -30.40
C PHE A 148 5.11 -37.99 -31.17
N GLY A 149 5.26 -39.16 -30.55
CA GLY A 149 5.67 -40.37 -31.28
C GLY A 149 6.38 -41.49 -30.54
N GLY A 150 6.63 -41.41 -29.23
CA GLY A 150 7.31 -42.48 -28.49
C GLY A 150 6.39 -43.66 -28.13
N VAL A 151 6.40 -44.74 -28.90
CA VAL A 151 5.81 -46.04 -28.48
C VAL A 151 6.87 -46.79 -27.67
N CYS A 152 6.79 -46.73 -26.34
CA CYS A 152 7.65 -47.53 -25.46
C CYS A 152 7.03 -48.90 -25.20
N SER A 153 7.68 -49.96 -25.70
CA SER A 153 7.35 -51.35 -25.37
C SER A 153 8.09 -51.77 -24.09
N VAL A 154 7.35 -52.32 -23.14
CA VAL A 154 7.85 -52.68 -21.80
C VAL A 154 8.66 -53.97 -21.87
N LYS A 155 9.96 -53.88 -22.22
CA LYS A 155 10.99 -54.86 -21.78
C LYS A 155 12.46 -54.56 -22.09
N GLU A 156 12.83 -53.44 -22.70
CA GLU A 156 14.24 -53.12 -22.93
C GLU A 156 14.58 -51.69 -22.51
N ASP A 157 15.79 -51.50 -21.97
CA ASP A 157 16.29 -50.25 -21.40
C ASP A 157 16.20 -49.10 -22.41
N CYS A 158 15.48 -48.03 -22.05
CA CYS A 158 15.34 -46.84 -22.87
C CYS A 158 16.70 -46.15 -23.07
N LYS A 159 17.29 -46.33 -24.25
CA LYS A 159 18.43 -45.53 -24.71
C LYS A 159 17.91 -44.37 -25.54
N THR A 160 18.05 -43.15 -25.04
CA THR A 160 17.84 -41.95 -25.85
C THR A 160 19.11 -41.70 -26.66
N THR A 161 18.97 -41.35 -27.93
CA THR A 161 20.10 -40.95 -28.79
C THR A 161 20.00 -39.45 -29.05
N ASP A 162 21.03 -38.70 -28.66
CA ASP A 162 21.10 -37.26 -28.92
C ASP A 162 21.42 -37.02 -30.40
N CYS A 163 20.61 -36.20 -31.09
CA CYS A 163 20.72 -35.93 -32.53
C CYS A 163 21.87 -34.97 -32.90
N SER A 164 22.90 -34.82 -32.05
CA SER A 164 24.09 -34.01 -32.39
C SER A 164 25.42 -34.52 -31.82
N GLY A 165 25.50 -35.74 -31.30
CA GLY A 165 26.79 -36.30 -30.91
C GLY A 165 26.66 -37.68 -30.29
N HIS A 166 27.51 -38.60 -30.73
CA HIS A 166 27.59 -39.99 -30.28
C HIS A 166 28.08 -40.11 -28.82
N GLU A 167 27.29 -39.69 -27.83
CA GLU A 167 27.52 -40.06 -26.42
C GLU A 167 26.22 -40.48 -25.72
N THR A 168 26.20 -41.72 -25.26
CA THR A 168 25.16 -42.29 -24.41
C THR A 168 25.35 -41.84 -22.98
N LYS A 169 24.34 -41.20 -22.37
CA LYS A 169 24.32 -40.89 -20.94
C LYS A 169 23.20 -41.66 -20.23
N ASP A 170 23.57 -42.37 -19.17
CA ASP A 170 22.62 -43.05 -18.29
C ASP A 170 21.90 -42.03 -17.41
N ALA A 171 20.61 -41.84 -17.67
CA ALA A 171 19.75 -40.97 -16.88
C ALA A 171 19.28 -41.70 -15.61
N HIS A 172 20.10 -41.68 -14.56
CA HIS A 172 19.66 -42.14 -13.24
C HIS A 172 18.93 -41.03 -12.48
N ASN A 173 17.72 -41.35 -12.04
CA ASN A 173 16.88 -40.64 -11.07
C ASN A 173 16.21 -39.34 -11.52
N PHE A 174 15.14 -39.49 -12.30
CA PHE A 174 13.98 -38.61 -12.15
C PHE A 174 12.80 -39.42 -11.64
N ILE A 175 12.40 -39.17 -10.38
CA ILE A 175 11.10 -39.58 -9.86
C ILE A 175 10.14 -38.44 -10.21
N PRO A 176 9.22 -38.61 -11.17
CA PRO A 176 8.23 -37.58 -11.45
C PRO A 176 7.27 -37.49 -10.26
N VAL A 177 7.30 -36.37 -9.55
CA VAL A 177 6.25 -36.02 -8.59
C VAL A 177 5.05 -35.57 -9.41
N VAL A 178 4.09 -36.47 -9.58
CA VAL A 178 2.82 -36.15 -10.23
C VAL A 178 2.04 -35.24 -9.28
N PRO A 179 1.66 -34.02 -9.67
CA PRO A 179 0.80 -33.18 -8.85
C PRO A 179 -0.55 -33.89 -8.66
N ALA A 180 -1.06 -33.87 -7.43
CA ALA A 180 -2.27 -34.57 -7.01
C ALA A 180 -3.56 -34.14 -7.76
N SER A 181 -3.49 -33.16 -8.67
CA SER A 181 -4.58 -32.76 -9.56
C SER A 181 -4.85 -33.74 -10.72
N PHE A 182 -4.06 -34.81 -10.88
CA PHE A 182 -4.20 -35.76 -11.99
C PHE A 182 -4.40 -37.24 -11.58
N LEU A 183 -4.77 -37.52 -10.32
CA LEU A 183 -5.23 -38.86 -9.95
C LEU A 183 -6.77 -38.93 -10.08
N PRO A 184 -7.33 -39.97 -10.75
CA PRO A 184 -8.77 -40.15 -10.95
C PRO A 184 -9.54 -40.48 -9.67
#